data_AF-A0AAV5CYU3-F1
#
_entry.id   AF-A0AAV5CYU3-F1
#
_cell.length_a   1.000
_cell.length_b   1.000
_cell.length_c   1.000
_cell.angle_alpha   90.00
_cell.angle_beta   90.00
_cell.angle_gamma   90.00
#
_symmetry.space_group_name_H-M   'P 1'
#
loop_
_entity.id
_entity.type
_entity.pdbx_description
1 polymer ?
#
loop_
_entity_poly.entity_id
_entity_poly.type
_entity_poly.pdbx_seq_one_letter_code
_entity_poly.pdbx_strand_id
1 'polypeptide(L)'
;MKNLEVGIPAFVEEGIKVLIYVGEYDLICHWLGNFRWVNAMVWSGQQNLSKAPILSFKISGKEAGLLKSYGPLNFLKVSSTPCISGAVSCIGKSF
;
A
#
# COMPACT_ATOMS: atom_id res chain seq x y z
N MET A 1 -22.61 -3.52 6.18
CA MET A 1 -21.16 -3.21 6.07
C MET A 1 -20.86 -3.05 4.59
N LYS A 2 -20.30 -1.92 4.14
CA LYS A 2 -19.96 -1.72 2.71
C LYS A 2 -18.58 -2.32 2.45
N ASN A 3 -18.44 -3.18 1.45
CA ASN A 3 -17.13 -3.67 1.03
C ASN A 3 -16.49 -2.62 0.10
N LEU A 4 -15.50 -1.90 0.61
CA LEU A 4 -14.79 -0.86 -0.13
C LEU A 4 -13.63 -1.44 -0.97
N GLU A 5 -13.22 -2.68 -0.73
CA GLU A 5 -12.14 -3.35 -1.49
C GLU A 5 -12.50 -3.49 -2.97
N VAL A 6 -13.79 -3.60 -3.29
CA VAL A 6 -14.29 -3.75 -4.66
C VAL A 6 -14.04 -2.50 -5.52
N GLY A 7 -13.93 -1.31 -4.91
CA GLY A 7 -13.74 -0.05 -5.65
C GLY A 7 -12.27 0.29 -5.93
N ILE A 8 -11.35 -0.20 -5.10
CA ILE A 8 -9.93 0.16 -5.19
C ILE A 8 -9.29 -0.26 -6.53
N PRO A 9 -9.52 -1.48 -7.06
CA PRO A 9 -8.99 -1.86 -8.36
C PRO A 9 -9.41 -0.92 -9.49
N ALA A 10 -10.67 -0.48 -9.49
CA ALA A 10 -11.18 0.44 -10.51
C ALA A 10 -10.46 1.80 -10.47
N PHE A 11 -10.24 2.35 -9.27
CA PHE A 11 -9.50 3.61 -9.12
C PHE A 11 -8.06 3.50 -9.60
N VAL A 12 -7.39 2.39 -9.30
CA VAL A 12 -6.02 2.12 -9.75
C VAL A 12 -5.99 1.97 -11.29
N GLU A 13 -6.97 1.30 -11.88
CA GLU A 13 -7.10 1.15 -13.34
C GLU A 13 -7.35 2.49 -14.05
N GLU A 14 -8.12 3.38 -13.43
CA GLU A 14 -8.34 4.76 -13.89
C GLU A 14 -7.11 5.68 -13.70
N GLY A 15 -6.02 5.17 -13.12
CA GLY A 15 -4.79 5.92 -12.89
C GLY A 15 -4.82 6.80 -11.65
N ILE A 16 -5.83 6.68 -10.79
CA ILE A 16 -5.89 7.40 -9.51
C ILE A 16 -4.83 6.84 -8.58
N LYS A 17 -3.98 7.73 -8.05
CA LYS A 17 -2.90 7.35 -7.13
C LYS A 17 -3.46 6.88 -5.80
N VAL A 18 -3.18 5.62 -5.47
CA VAL A 18 -3.60 4.97 -4.23
C VAL A 18 -2.36 4.64 -3.40
N LEU A 19 -2.35 5.09 -2.14
CA LEU A 19 -1.39 4.65 -1.14
C LEU A 19 -2.10 3.82 -0.07
N ILE A 20 -1.64 2.59 0.08
CA ILE A 20 -2.02 1.70 1.17
C ILE A 20 -0.84 1.67 2.14
N TYR A 21 -1.05 2.16 3.36
CA TYR A 21 -0.02 2.14 4.38
C TYR A 21 -0.49 1.38 5.62
N VAL A 22 0.40 0.59 6.21
CA VAL A 22 0.07 -0.31 7.32
C VAL A 22 1.21 -0.34 8.33
N GLY A 23 0.88 -0.28 9.62
CA GLY A 23 1.85 -0.38 10.71
C GLY A 23 2.40 -1.79 10.87
N GLU A 24 3.70 -1.90 11.16
CA GLU A 24 4.37 -3.18 11.39
C GLU A 24 3.78 -4.01 12.53
N TYR A 25 3.31 -3.37 13.58
CA TYR A 25 2.81 -4.03 14.80
C TYR A 25 1.28 -3.97 14.93
N ASP A 26 0.56 -3.71 13.82
CA ASP A 26 -0.90 -3.74 13.80
C ASP A 26 -1.41 -5.18 13.96
N LEU A 27 -2.04 -5.45 15.12
CA LEU A 27 -2.54 -6.77 15.51
C LEU A 27 -3.82 -7.19 14.77
N ILE A 28 -4.64 -6.23 14.32
CA ILE A 28 -5.94 -6.51 13.68
C ILE A 28 -5.79 -6.47 12.15
N CYS A 29 -5.06 -5.47 11.65
CA CYS A 29 -4.84 -5.22 10.23
C CYS A 29 -3.40 -5.54 9.84
N HIS A 30 -2.96 -6.77 10.11
CA HIS A 30 -1.56 -7.17 9.96
C HIS A 30 -1.01 -6.83 8.57
N TRP A 31 0.18 -6.22 8.53
CA TRP A 31 0.89 -5.86 7.30
C TRP A 31 1.00 -7.02 6.30
N LEU A 32 1.15 -8.26 6.77
CA LEU A 32 1.28 -9.43 5.90
C LEU A 32 -0.02 -9.73 5.14
N GLY A 33 -1.18 -9.61 5.81
CA GLY A 33 -2.49 -9.79 5.20
C GLY A 33 -2.76 -8.73 4.13
N ASN A 34 -2.52 -7.47 4.48
CA ASN A 34 -2.64 -6.36 3.54
C ASN A 34 -1.68 -6.49 2.36
N PHE A 35 -0.43 -6.90 2.60
CA PHE A 35 0.55 -7.12 1.54
C PHE A 35 0.10 -8.23 0.57
N ARG A 36 -0.45 -9.33 1.09
CA ARG A 36 -1.01 -10.41 0.26
C ARG A 36 -2.20 -9.94 -0.56
N TRP A 37 -3.12 -9.20 0.06
CA TRP A 37 -4.27 -8.62 -0.64
C TRP A 37 -3.85 -7.69 -1.77
N VAL A 38 -2.90 -6.78 -1.53
CA VAL A 38 -2.36 -5.87 -2.56
C VAL A 38 -1.70 -6.61 -3.73
N ASN A 39 -0.93 -7.68 -3.46
CA ASN A 39 -0.34 -8.49 -4.53
C ASN A 39 -1.39 -9.34 -5.29
N ALA A 40 -2.48 -9.73 -4.61
CA ALA A 40 -3.57 -10.50 -5.21
C ALA A 40 -4.60 -9.62 -5.95
N MET A 41 -4.58 -8.31 -5.73
CA MET A 41 -5.50 -7.37 -6.37
C MET A 41 -5.37 -7.43 -7.89
N VAL A 42 -6.50 -7.61 -8.57
CA VAL A 42 -6.57 -7.77 -10.03
C VAL A 42 -6.71 -6.40 -10.69
N TRP A 43 -5.70 -6.01 -11.46
CA TRP A 43 -5.64 -4.81 -12.29
C TRP A 43 -4.52 -4.97 -13.32
N SER A 44 -4.47 -4.11 -14.34
CA SER A 44 -3.52 -4.24 -15.47
C SER A 44 -2.04 -4.28 -15.05
N GLY A 45 -1.68 -3.64 -13.93
CA GLY A 45 -0.32 -3.59 -13.40
C GLY A 45 0.08 -4.68 -12.42
N GLN A 46 -0.80 -5.64 -12.09
CA GLN A 46 -0.56 -6.63 -11.02
C GLN A 46 0.76 -7.42 -11.17
N GLN A 47 1.07 -7.90 -12.38
CA GLN A 47 2.29 -8.70 -12.61
C GLN A 47 3.55 -7.87 -12.41
N ASN A 48 3.51 -6.59 -12.78
CA ASN A 48 4.65 -5.69 -12.63
C ASN A 48 4.81 -5.24 -11.18
N LEU A 49 3.71 -5.02 -10.46
CA LEU A 49 3.75 -4.82 -9.01
C LEU A 49 4.40 -6.04 -8.32
N SER A 50 3.98 -7.26 -8.65
CA SER A 50 4.55 -8.48 -8.09
C SER A 50 6.08 -8.54 -8.26
N LYS A 51 6.59 -8.17 -9.45
CA LYS A 51 8.02 -8.12 -9.77
C LYS A 51 8.77 -6.92 -9.19
N ALA A 52 8.07 -5.85 -8.80
CA ALA A 52 8.70 -4.64 -8.28
C ALA A 52 9.49 -4.92 -6.99
N PRO A 53 10.70 -4.36 -6.83
CA PRO A 53 11.46 -4.52 -5.59
C PRO A 53 10.77 -3.80 -4.42
N ILE A 54 11.05 -4.27 -3.22
CA ILE A 54 10.70 -3.56 -1.98
C ILE A 54 11.89 -2.68 -1.61
N LEU A 55 11.66 -1.38 -1.42
CA LEU A 55 12.68 -0.38 -1.15
C LEU A 55 12.52 0.20 0.25
N SER A 56 13.62 0.55 0.93
CA SER A 56 13.54 1.26 2.22
C SER A 56 13.00 2.67 2.02
N PHE A 57 11.94 2.99 2.77
CA PHE A 57 11.34 4.32 2.83
C PHE A 57 11.97 5.12 3.97
N LYS A 58 12.51 6.30 3.66
CA LYS A 58 13.21 7.16 4.63
C LYS A 58 12.54 8.52 4.75
N ILE A 59 12.38 9.01 5.98
CA ILE A 59 11.94 10.37 6.29
C ILE A 59 13.09 11.06 7.02
N SER A 60 13.56 12.20 6.50
CA SER A 60 14.66 12.98 7.09
C SER A 60 15.93 12.14 7.34
N GLY A 61 16.25 11.22 6.42
CA GLY A 61 17.42 10.34 6.51
C GLY A 61 17.25 9.11 7.41
N LYS A 62 16.19 9.03 8.21
CA LYS A 62 15.87 7.87 9.06
C LYS A 62 14.94 6.91 8.33
N GLU A 63 15.20 5.61 8.42
CA GLU A 63 14.29 4.59 7.91
C GLU A 63 12.97 4.62 8.68
N ALA A 64 11.88 4.78 7.91
CA ALA A 64 10.52 4.89 8.38
C ALA A 64 9.64 3.72 7.92
N GLY A 65 10.11 2.89 6.99
CA GLY A 65 9.35 1.76 6.50
C GLY A 65 9.91 1.09 5.25
N LEU A 66 9.08 0.24 4.63
CA LEU A 66 9.33 -0.43 3.37
C LEU A 66 8.25 -0.09 2.36
N LEU A 67 8.63 0.35 1.17
CA LEU A 67 7.76 0.77 0.08
C LEU A 67 7.86 -0.21 -1.10
N LYS A 68 6.71 -0.63 -1.63
CA LYS A 68 6.59 -1.36 -2.90
C LYS A 68 5.61 -0.62 -3.79
N SER A 69 6.04 -0.25 -4.99
CA SER A 69 5.28 0.62 -5.87
C SER A 69 5.32 0.15 -7.31
N TYR A 70 4.21 0.29 -8.00
CA TYR A 70 4.15 0.18 -9.46
C TYR A 70 2.98 1.02 -9.98
N GLY A 71 3.26 1.89 -10.95
CA GLY A 71 2.25 2.77 -11.54
C GLY A 71 1.51 3.61 -10.48
N PRO A 72 0.17 3.63 -10.48
CA PRO A 72 -0.63 4.41 -9.52
C PRO A 72 -0.72 3.79 -8.12
N LEU A 73 -0.23 2.56 -7.91
CA LEU A 73 -0.39 1.84 -6.65
C LEU A 73 0.91 1.80 -5.83
N ASN A 74 0.79 2.18 -4.55
CA ASN A 74 1.88 2.20 -3.58
C ASN A 74 1.47 1.44 -2.31
N PHE A 75 2.34 0.56 -1.83
CA PHE A 75 2.19 -0.15 -0.56
C PHE A 75 3.34 0.22 0.38
N LEU A 76 3.02 0.79 1.54
CA LEU A 76 3.98 1.22 2.55
C LEU A 76 3.77 0.47 3.87
N LYS A 77 4.73 -0.37 4.25
CA LYS A 77 4.84 -0.88 5.62
C LYS A 77 5.57 0.16 6.47
N VAL A 78 4.93 0.70 7.49
CA VAL A 78 5.52 1.70 8.40
C VAL A 78 6.16 0.99 9.60
N SER A 79 7.45 1.25 9.84
CA SER A 79 8.23 0.65 10.93
C SER A 79 7.83 1.22 12.29
N SER A 80 7.87 0.38 13.33
CA SER A 80 7.68 0.79 14.74
C SER A 80 6.32 1.44 15.07
N THR A 81 5.27 1.14 14.31
CA THR A 81 3.90 1.66 14.55
C THR A 81 2.93 0.54 14.97
N PRO A 82 2.26 0.66 16.14
CA PRO A 82 1.42 -0.39 16.75
C PRO A 82 -0.02 -0.50 16.24
N CYS A 83 -0.58 0.56 15.67
CA CYS A 83 -1.89 0.51 15.01
C CYS A 83 -2.04 1.82 14.25
N ILE A 84 -2.23 1.75 12.93
CA ILE A 84 -2.71 2.88 12.16
C ILE A 84 -3.97 2.36 11.54
N SER A 85 -5.13 2.72 12.11
CA SER A 85 -6.46 2.34 11.61
C SER A 85 -6.45 2.48 10.09
N GLY A 86 -6.38 1.35 9.37
CA GLY A 86 -5.93 1.27 7.98
C GLY A 86 -6.52 2.37 7.10
N ALA A 87 -5.78 3.46 6.93
CA ALA A 87 -6.24 4.53 6.09
C ALA A 87 -5.70 4.27 4.69
N VAL A 88 -6.60 3.94 3.79
CA VAL A 88 -6.34 4.14 2.36
C VAL A 88 -6.29 5.65 2.17
N SER A 89 -5.10 6.22 2.01
CA SER A 89 -4.98 7.63 1.68
C SER A 89 -4.90 7.76 0.17
N CYS A 90 -5.93 8.35 -0.43
CA CYS A 90 -5.87 8.84 -1.80
C CYS A 90 -4.94 10.05 -1.81
N ILE A 91 -3.63 9.82 -1.93
CA ILE A 91 -2.65 10.90 -1.96
C ILE A 91 -2.49 11.40 -3.39
N GLY A 92 -3.11 12.55 -3.66
CA GLY A 92 -2.92 13.36 -4.88
C GLY A 92 -1.58 14.09 -4.95
N LYS A 93 -0.50 13.53 -4.38
CA LYS A 93 0.86 14.07 -4.53
C LYS A 93 1.78 12.98 -5.05
N SER A 94 2.45 13.27 -6.16
CA SER A 94 3.62 12.52 -6.61
C SER A 94 4.65 12.49 -5.48
N PHE A 95 4.97 11.30 -4.99
CA PHE A 95 6.23 11.06 -4.28
C PHE A 95 7.35 10.90 -5.31
#